data_AF-A0A175YQL8-F1
#
_entry.id   AF-A0A175YQL8-F1
#
_cell.length_a   1.000
_cell.length_b   1.000
_cell.length_c   1.000
_cell.angle_alpha   90.00
_cell.angle_beta   90.00
_cell.angle_gamma   90.00
#
_symmetry.space_group_name_H-M   'P 1'
#
loop_
_entity.id
_entity.type
_entity.pdbx_description
1 polymer ?
#
loop_
_entity_poly.entity_id
_entity_poly.type
_entity_poly.pdbx_seq_one_letter_code
_entity_poly.pdbx_strand_id
1 'polypeptide(L)'
;MHRRTPIRGKTPSVPVLDPRTRKLKFLNRFSVLARGASLAIDPLFLFAITASPGPKPCIYIDGTMLLFATLLRTFVDLLHGMHLWLKFRMAYVAKESLVSGSGELVWDARAVVKKYVGSLKGFWFDVYVIFPVPQAVYWLILPKLLKEGKVESVMTITQTIFLLQFFTKLYHSFYLMRGVKKVTGYIFGTAWWGLILNLIAYFLASHVSGGFWYILAMQRVAECLKKQCLESKHCETLSWTCPREICYSSFANLCLANSTMKANFSTCMDQNGDFPYGNYAFVLPLVIKNSNVVKILYSDLWGLMSLSTMGSNFTPTSRSIEVIFAIIMVLAGLALFTCLIGNIQVFFYSVTPRRRQMQLRYRDIKWWMERRQLPLELRERVRLYELERWKSIGGQDEMQLMKNMPDGLRRDIKRYLCLDLVRKVPLFDNLDDLILDHICDRVIPMIYSKDEKILKEGEPVQRMVFIVKGYVLRRQNITKGMVTTTLIEPGGFIGDELISWCLRMPFVDRFPPSSATFTCLDPIEAYGLDSDQLQYITNHFRYTFLRGELKYKTRYYSSNWRSWAAVNIQFAWRRYLQRTRGNSMNRGTGNGGSSDQKLRHYAAMFMSLRPKDHLY
;
A
#
# COMPACT_ATOMS: atom_id res chain seq x y z
N MET A 1 -23.52 25.69 3.53
CA MET A 1 -24.89 25.21 3.22
C MET A 1 -25.63 26.35 2.49
N HIS A 2 -25.50 26.44 1.17
CA HIS A 2 -26.25 27.39 0.34
C HIS A 2 -26.85 26.61 -0.83
N ARG A 3 -28.11 26.18 -0.67
CA ARG A 3 -28.93 25.62 -1.75
C ARG A 3 -29.46 26.78 -2.58
N ARG A 4 -28.89 27.01 -3.77
CA ARG A 4 -29.60 27.73 -4.83
C ARG A 4 -30.63 26.77 -5.43
N THR A 5 -31.89 27.19 -5.42
CA THR A 5 -33.04 26.53 -6.07
C THR A 5 -32.85 26.50 -7.59
N PRO A 6 -33.15 25.39 -8.28
CA PRO A 6 -33.13 25.36 -9.75
C PRO A 6 -34.41 25.96 -10.33
N ILE A 7 -34.24 26.90 -11.26
CA ILE A 7 -35.32 27.48 -12.06
C ILE A 7 -35.98 26.39 -12.91
N ARG A 8 -37.31 26.36 -12.86
CA ARG A 8 -38.19 25.33 -13.40
C ARG A 8 -38.44 25.60 -14.90
N GLY A 9 -37.68 24.92 -15.76
CA GLY A 9 -37.94 24.80 -17.21
C GLY A 9 -37.70 23.36 -17.65
N LYS A 10 -38.75 22.52 -17.63
CA LYS A 10 -38.68 21.08 -17.87
C LYS A 10 -38.61 20.76 -19.38
N THR A 11 -37.43 20.41 -19.87
CA THR A 11 -37.28 19.26 -20.77
C THR A 11 -36.88 18.05 -19.91
N PRO A 12 -37.24 16.79 -20.23
CA PRO A 12 -36.76 15.64 -19.46
C PRO A 12 -35.25 15.54 -19.63
N SER A 13 -34.50 16.18 -18.72
CA SER A 13 -33.05 16.17 -18.75
C SER A 13 -32.60 14.76 -18.39
N VAL A 14 -32.02 14.06 -19.36
CA VAL A 14 -31.33 12.80 -19.13
C VAL A 14 -30.43 12.96 -17.89
N PRO A 15 -30.53 12.08 -16.88
CA PRO A 15 -29.82 12.27 -15.62
C PRO A 15 -28.30 12.26 -15.85
N VAL A 16 -27.65 13.35 -15.43
CA VAL A 16 -26.19 13.46 -15.41
C VAL A 16 -25.66 12.75 -14.16
N LEU A 17 -24.62 11.97 -14.34
CA LEU A 17 -24.03 11.09 -13.35
C LEU A 17 -22.81 11.73 -12.69
N ASP A 18 -22.66 11.51 -11.38
CA ASP A 18 -21.52 11.97 -10.61
C ASP A 18 -20.27 11.08 -10.82
N PRO A 19 -19.18 11.60 -11.41
CA PRO A 19 -17.94 10.84 -11.61
C PRO A 19 -17.29 10.34 -10.31
N ARG A 20 -17.66 10.88 -9.14
CA ARG A 20 -17.08 10.52 -7.83
C ARG A 20 -17.70 9.26 -7.22
N THR A 21 -18.83 8.79 -7.75
CA THR A 21 -19.54 7.60 -7.23
C THR A 21 -18.70 6.33 -7.34
N ARG A 22 -18.84 5.41 -6.37
CA ARG A 22 -18.08 4.14 -6.34
C ARG A 22 -18.32 3.29 -7.60
N LYS A 23 -19.57 3.25 -8.08
CA LYS A 23 -19.95 2.53 -9.31
C LYS A 23 -19.25 3.11 -10.54
N LEU A 24 -19.23 4.42 -10.71
CA LEU A 24 -18.55 5.05 -11.86
C LEU A 24 -17.02 4.95 -11.79
N LYS A 25 -16.43 5.04 -10.58
CA LYS A 25 -15.00 4.76 -10.40
C LYS A 25 -14.65 3.32 -10.81
N PHE A 26 -15.49 2.36 -10.47
CA PHE A 26 -15.33 0.97 -10.90
C PHE A 26 -15.46 0.82 -12.42
N LEU A 27 -16.52 1.39 -13.02
CA LEU A 27 -16.72 1.35 -14.47
C LEU A 27 -15.57 2.01 -15.24
N ASN A 28 -15.06 3.17 -14.79
CA ASN A 28 -13.90 3.82 -15.40
C ASN A 28 -12.63 2.96 -15.34
N ARG A 29 -12.40 2.26 -14.23
CA ARG A 29 -11.28 1.30 -14.10
C ARG A 29 -11.44 0.10 -15.03
N PHE A 30 -12.64 -0.46 -15.09
CA PHE A 30 -12.97 -1.55 -15.99
C PHE A 30 -12.75 -1.12 -17.46
N SER A 31 -13.14 0.10 -17.82
CA SER A 31 -12.90 0.63 -19.17
C SER A 31 -11.42 0.78 -19.49
N VAL A 32 -10.55 1.15 -18.54
CA VAL A 32 -9.09 1.14 -18.75
C VAL A 32 -8.59 -0.28 -19.02
N LEU A 33 -9.05 -1.27 -18.27
CA LEU A 33 -8.69 -2.69 -18.49
C LEU A 33 -9.20 -3.19 -19.85
N ALA A 34 -10.44 -2.87 -20.22
CA ALA A 34 -11.00 -3.22 -21.54
C ALA A 34 -10.20 -2.57 -22.69
N ARG A 35 -9.64 -1.37 -22.50
CA ARG A 35 -8.76 -0.71 -23.49
C ARG A 35 -7.40 -1.42 -23.57
N GLY A 36 -6.84 -1.85 -22.43
CA GLY A 36 -5.65 -2.69 -22.39
C GLY A 36 -5.86 -4.04 -23.09
N ALA A 37 -7.01 -4.68 -22.88
CA ALA A 37 -7.37 -5.93 -23.56
C ALA A 37 -7.39 -5.77 -25.08
N SER A 38 -7.90 -4.64 -25.61
CA SER A 38 -7.86 -4.39 -27.06
C SER A 38 -6.43 -4.43 -27.63
N LEU A 39 -5.44 -3.92 -26.90
CA LEU A 39 -4.05 -3.95 -27.35
C LEU A 39 -3.50 -5.38 -27.43
N ALA A 40 -3.96 -6.28 -26.56
CA ALA A 40 -3.59 -7.69 -26.57
C ALA A 40 -4.33 -8.49 -27.63
N ILE A 41 -5.49 -8.03 -28.10
CA ILE A 41 -6.30 -8.73 -29.12
C ILE A 41 -5.81 -8.39 -30.53
N ASP A 42 -5.36 -7.15 -30.77
CA ASP A 42 -4.98 -6.69 -32.10
C ASP A 42 -3.89 -7.56 -32.78
N PRO A 43 -2.85 -8.08 -32.08
CA PRO A 43 -1.84 -8.93 -32.73
C PRO A 43 -2.39 -10.25 -33.25
N LEU A 44 -3.55 -10.70 -32.76
CA LEU A 44 -4.20 -11.94 -33.25
C LEU A 44 -4.51 -11.88 -34.74
N PHE A 45 -4.78 -10.69 -35.28
CA PHE A 45 -4.98 -10.51 -36.71
C PHE A 45 -3.71 -10.85 -37.53
N LEU A 46 -2.51 -10.66 -36.99
CA LEU A 46 -1.25 -10.98 -37.68
C LEU A 46 -1.08 -12.49 -37.88
N PHE A 47 -1.61 -13.30 -36.95
CA PHE A 47 -1.58 -14.76 -37.05
C PHE A 47 -2.62 -15.35 -38.01
N ALA A 48 -3.53 -14.53 -38.54
CA ALA A 48 -4.55 -15.00 -39.48
C ALA A 48 -3.97 -15.33 -40.87
N ILE A 49 -2.83 -14.74 -41.25
CA ILE A 49 -2.19 -15.04 -42.54
C ILE A 49 -1.26 -16.23 -42.33
N THR A 50 -1.47 -17.31 -43.07
CA THR A 50 -0.72 -18.55 -42.89
C THR A 50 -0.46 -19.24 -44.22
N ALA A 51 0.35 -20.31 -44.21
CA ALA A 51 0.61 -21.12 -45.40
C ALA A 51 0.12 -22.54 -45.18
N SER A 52 -0.26 -23.21 -46.26
CA SER A 52 -0.74 -24.60 -46.18
C SER A 52 0.42 -25.56 -45.91
N PRO A 53 0.23 -26.54 -45.01
CA PRO A 53 1.12 -27.69 -44.94
C PRO A 53 0.94 -28.58 -46.18
N GLY A 54 2.01 -29.24 -46.62
CA GLY A 54 1.99 -30.23 -47.71
C GLY A 54 2.99 -29.94 -48.84
N PRO A 55 2.99 -30.78 -49.90
CA PRO A 55 3.96 -30.69 -51.01
C PRO A 55 3.74 -29.48 -51.93
N LYS A 56 2.55 -28.87 -51.86
CA LYS A 56 2.13 -27.68 -52.64
C LYS A 56 1.70 -26.55 -51.69
N PRO A 57 2.64 -25.96 -50.94
CA PRO A 57 2.33 -24.88 -50.01
C PRO A 57 1.84 -23.63 -50.74
N CYS A 58 0.77 -23.02 -50.26
CA CYS A 58 0.22 -21.76 -50.74
C CYS A 58 -0.20 -20.87 -49.58
N ILE A 59 -0.23 -19.55 -49.79
CA ILE A 59 -0.60 -18.57 -48.77
C ILE A 59 -2.10 -18.31 -48.78
N TYR A 60 -2.70 -18.30 -47.60
CA TYR A 60 -4.13 -18.03 -47.39
C TYR A 60 -4.40 -17.35 -46.04
N ILE A 61 -5.63 -16.91 -45.84
CA ILE A 61 -6.13 -16.37 -44.57
C ILE A 61 -6.90 -17.47 -43.84
N ASP A 62 -6.45 -17.81 -42.64
CA ASP A 62 -7.19 -18.68 -41.73
C ASP A 62 -8.44 -17.97 -41.21
N GLY A 63 -9.59 -18.35 -41.78
CA GLY A 63 -10.90 -17.84 -41.44
C GLY A 63 -11.32 -18.17 -40.01
N THR A 64 -10.79 -19.22 -39.38
CA THR A 64 -11.08 -19.53 -37.98
C THR A 64 -10.37 -18.56 -37.03
N MET A 65 -9.09 -18.29 -37.29
CA MET A 65 -8.31 -17.31 -36.53
C MET A 65 -8.86 -15.90 -36.74
N LEU A 66 -9.20 -15.54 -37.99
CA LEU A 66 -9.80 -14.25 -38.31
C LEU A 66 -11.18 -14.07 -37.64
N LEU A 67 -12.04 -15.10 -37.68
CA LEU A 67 -13.34 -15.05 -37.00
C LEU A 67 -13.17 -14.90 -35.48
N PHE A 68 -12.26 -15.64 -34.88
CA PHE A 68 -11.99 -15.53 -33.45
C PHE A 68 -11.49 -14.13 -33.04
N ALA A 69 -10.50 -13.59 -33.77
CA ALA A 69 -9.97 -12.26 -33.53
C ALA A 69 -11.05 -11.17 -33.71
N THR A 70 -11.90 -11.29 -34.73
CA THR A 70 -13.00 -10.34 -34.95
C THR A 70 -14.09 -10.41 -33.88
N LEU A 71 -14.49 -11.60 -33.41
CA LEU A 71 -15.45 -11.74 -32.31
C LEU A 71 -14.92 -11.11 -31.01
N LEU A 72 -13.67 -11.40 -30.66
CA LEU A 72 -13.07 -10.87 -29.44
C LEU A 72 -12.89 -9.34 -29.53
N ARG A 73 -12.49 -8.83 -30.69
CA ARG A 73 -12.33 -7.40 -30.94
C ARG A 73 -13.67 -6.65 -30.89
N THR A 74 -14.71 -7.18 -31.54
CA THR A 74 -16.05 -6.57 -31.54
C THR A 74 -16.67 -6.53 -30.15
N PHE A 75 -16.48 -7.58 -29.34
CA PHE A 75 -16.89 -7.56 -27.93
C PHE A 75 -16.24 -6.42 -27.15
N VAL A 76 -14.94 -6.21 -27.31
CA VAL A 76 -14.22 -5.11 -26.64
C VAL A 76 -14.65 -3.74 -27.18
N ASP A 77 -14.92 -3.60 -28.47
CA ASP A 77 -15.48 -2.38 -29.07
C ASP A 77 -16.86 -2.02 -28.48
N LEU A 78 -17.71 -3.01 -28.20
CA LEU A 78 -19.00 -2.78 -27.51
C LEU A 78 -18.79 -2.23 -26.08
N LEU A 79 -17.83 -2.78 -25.34
CA LEU A 79 -17.48 -2.26 -24.00
C LEU A 79 -16.97 -0.82 -24.08
N HIS A 80 -16.21 -0.48 -25.12
CA HIS A 80 -15.73 0.88 -25.36
C HIS A 80 -16.87 1.83 -25.76
N GLY A 81 -17.81 1.37 -26.58
CA GLY A 81 -19.05 2.09 -26.92
C GLY A 81 -19.91 2.38 -25.69
N MET A 82 -20.02 1.43 -24.76
CA MET A 82 -20.69 1.66 -23.48
C MET A 82 -19.98 2.75 -22.65
N HIS A 83 -18.65 2.76 -22.63
CA HIS A 83 -17.90 3.83 -21.93
C HIS A 83 -18.05 5.20 -22.59
N LEU A 84 -18.05 5.24 -23.93
CA LEU A 84 -18.35 6.45 -24.71
C LEU A 84 -19.72 7.00 -24.34
N TRP A 85 -20.74 6.14 -24.27
CA TRP A 85 -22.09 6.51 -23.86
C TRP A 85 -22.14 7.06 -22.42
N LEU A 86 -21.36 6.48 -21.50
CA LEU A 86 -21.24 7.01 -20.13
C LEU A 86 -20.64 8.43 -20.11
N LYS A 87 -19.66 8.74 -20.96
CA LYS A 87 -19.04 10.08 -21.03
C LYS A 87 -20.04 11.19 -21.39
N PHE A 88 -21.03 10.91 -22.23
CA PHE A 88 -22.11 11.86 -22.53
C PHE A 88 -22.99 12.18 -21.31
N ARG A 89 -22.98 11.32 -20.29
CA ARG A 89 -23.75 11.50 -19.06
C ARG A 89 -22.88 11.88 -17.86
N MET A 90 -21.57 12.06 -17.99
CA MET A 90 -20.72 12.36 -16.83
C MET A 90 -20.58 13.88 -16.62
N ALA A 91 -20.85 14.34 -15.39
CA ALA A 91 -20.54 15.71 -14.99
C ALA A 91 -19.02 15.96 -15.07
N TYR A 92 -18.63 17.20 -15.39
CA TYR A 92 -17.22 17.60 -15.45
C TYR A 92 -16.91 18.73 -14.46
N VAL A 93 -15.64 18.88 -14.09
CA VAL A 93 -15.18 19.97 -13.22
C VAL A 93 -14.91 21.24 -14.05
N ALA A 94 -15.49 22.38 -13.64
CA ALA A 94 -15.29 23.66 -14.30
C ALA A 94 -13.85 24.17 -14.11
N LYS A 95 -13.20 24.67 -15.19
CA LYS A 95 -11.82 25.17 -15.10
C LYS A 95 -11.69 26.38 -14.17
N GLU A 96 -12.66 27.27 -14.19
CA GLU A 96 -12.71 28.46 -13.33
C GLU A 96 -12.75 28.09 -11.83
N SER A 97 -13.50 27.05 -11.49
CA SER A 97 -13.56 26.52 -10.12
C SER A 97 -12.26 25.85 -9.66
N LEU A 98 -11.39 25.40 -10.58
CA LEU A 98 -10.09 24.86 -10.23
C LEU A 98 -9.11 25.96 -9.80
N VAL A 99 -9.23 27.16 -10.36
CA VAL A 99 -8.40 28.33 -9.98
C VAL A 99 -8.73 28.77 -8.55
N SER A 100 -10.00 28.70 -8.16
CA SER A 100 -10.46 28.99 -6.80
C SER A 100 -10.28 27.83 -5.81
N GLY A 101 -9.79 26.66 -6.25
CA GLY A 101 -9.66 25.46 -5.43
C GLY A 101 -10.98 24.75 -5.05
N SER A 102 -12.14 25.25 -5.49
CA SER A 102 -13.47 24.72 -5.13
C SER A 102 -13.86 23.48 -5.95
N GLY A 103 -13.43 23.39 -7.21
CA GLY A 103 -13.62 22.20 -8.05
C GLY A 103 -15.09 21.80 -8.25
N GLU A 104 -15.93 22.77 -8.59
CA GLU A 104 -17.37 22.60 -8.80
C GLU A 104 -17.70 21.78 -10.05
N LEU A 105 -18.73 20.93 -9.92
CA LEU A 105 -19.22 20.06 -10.98
C LEU A 105 -20.34 20.74 -11.77
N VAL A 106 -20.24 20.70 -13.10
CA VAL A 106 -21.28 21.16 -14.01
C VAL A 106 -22.24 20.01 -14.32
N TRP A 107 -23.52 20.21 -14.03
CA TRP A 107 -24.58 19.20 -14.16
C TRP A 107 -25.50 19.39 -15.36
N ASP A 108 -25.32 20.47 -16.13
CA ASP A 108 -26.14 20.71 -17.32
C ASP A 108 -25.77 19.74 -18.46
N ALA A 109 -26.72 18.90 -18.85
CA ALA A 109 -26.55 17.89 -19.88
C ALA A 109 -26.16 18.50 -21.24
N ARG A 110 -26.72 19.67 -21.60
CA ARG A 110 -26.38 20.32 -22.89
C ARG A 110 -24.94 20.82 -22.89
N ALA A 111 -24.51 21.43 -21.78
CA ALA A 111 -23.13 21.88 -21.59
C ALA A 111 -22.13 20.70 -21.63
N VAL A 112 -22.46 19.57 -20.99
CA VAL A 112 -21.65 18.34 -21.02
C VAL A 112 -21.47 17.84 -22.45
N VAL A 113 -22.57 17.68 -23.20
CA VAL A 113 -22.53 17.19 -24.59
C VAL A 113 -21.73 18.15 -25.48
N LYS A 114 -22.03 19.45 -25.44
CA LYS A 114 -21.34 20.45 -26.28
C LYS A 114 -19.84 20.47 -26.02
N LYS A 115 -19.43 20.41 -24.75
CA LYS A 115 -18.00 20.36 -24.38
C LYS A 115 -17.33 19.07 -24.84
N TYR A 116 -18.01 17.94 -24.73
CA TYR A 116 -17.44 16.66 -25.09
C TYR A 116 -17.29 16.50 -26.61
N VAL A 117 -18.34 16.82 -27.38
CA VAL A 117 -18.35 16.75 -28.85
C VAL A 117 -17.41 17.78 -29.47
N GLY A 118 -17.34 18.99 -28.89
CA GLY A 118 -16.41 20.03 -29.34
C GLY A 118 -14.94 19.73 -29.08
N SER A 119 -14.61 18.67 -28.35
CA SER A 119 -13.24 18.29 -28.04
C SER A 119 -12.70 17.27 -29.04
N LEU A 120 -11.79 17.70 -29.93
CA LEU A 120 -11.06 16.79 -30.83
C LEU A 120 -10.29 15.69 -30.08
N LYS A 121 -9.69 16.04 -28.94
CA LYS A 121 -8.97 15.09 -28.07
C LYS A 121 -9.89 14.22 -27.20
N GLY A 122 -11.20 14.50 -27.21
CA GLY A 122 -12.22 13.79 -26.45
C GLY A 122 -13.04 12.87 -27.37
N PHE A 123 -14.21 13.34 -27.78
CA PHE A 123 -15.18 12.54 -28.53
C PHE A 123 -14.61 11.96 -29.83
N TRP A 124 -14.03 12.79 -30.70
CA TRP A 124 -13.52 12.33 -31.99
C TRP A 124 -12.38 11.32 -31.87
N PHE A 125 -11.52 11.52 -30.88
CA PHE A 125 -10.45 10.56 -30.59
C PHE A 125 -10.99 9.24 -30.01
N ASP A 126 -12.00 9.29 -29.14
CA ASP A 126 -12.67 8.10 -28.63
C ASP A 126 -13.36 7.30 -29.77
N VAL A 127 -13.99 7.99 -30.73
CA VAL A 127 -14.67 7.37 -31.89
C VAL A 127 -13.67 6.73 -32.84
N TYR A 128 -12.59 7.43 -33.19
CA TYR A 128 -11.53 6.89 -34.07
C TYR A 128 -10.97 5.56 -33.55
N VAL A 129 -10.72 5.48 -32.24
CA VAL A 129 -10.15 4.27 -31.60
C VAL A 129 -11.11 3.08 -31.62
N ILE A 130 -12.43 3.32 -31.62
CA ILE A 130 -13.47 2.28 -31.66
C ILE A 130 -13.72 1.78 -33.09
N PHE A 131 -13.35 2.56 -34.11
CA PHE A 131 -13.67 2.23 -35.49
C PHE A 131 -13.00 0.90 -35.92
N PRO A 132 -13.75 -0.06 -36.50
CA PRO A 132 -13.28 -1.41 -36.78
C PRO A 132 -12.46 -1.49 -38.08
N VAL A 133 -11.41 -0.66 -38.18
CA VAL A 133 -10.52 -0.61 -39.36
C VAL A 133 -9.88 -1.98 -39.67
N PRO A 134 -9.30 -2.74 -38.71
CA PRO A 134 -8.72 -4.06 -39.02
C PRO A 134 -9.74 -5.02 -39.58
N GLN A 135 -10.95 -5.06 -39.00
CA GLN A 135 -11.98 -5.99 -39.42
C GLN A 135 -12.37 -5.73 -40.88
N ALA A 136 -12.61 -4.46 -41.25
CA ALA A 136 -12.94 -4.11 -42.63
C ALA A 136 -11.80 -4.47 -43.60
N VAL A 137 -10.56 -4.21 -43.22
CA VAL A 137 -9.38 -4.48 -44.05
C VAL A 137 -9.19 -5.98 -44.29
N TYR A 138 -9.26 -6.80 -43.24
CA TYR A 138 -9.05 -8.24 -43.33
C TYR A 138 -10.18 -8.98 -44.07
N TRP A 139 -11.43 -8.50 -43.95
CA TRP A 139 -12.56 -9.15 -44.61
C TRP A 139 -12.81 -8.64 -46.04
N LEU A 140 -12.49 -7.38 -46.36
CA LEU A 140 -12.87 -6.76 -47.64
C LEU A 140 -11.69 -6.49 -48.58
N ILE A 141 -10.52 -6.12 -48.04
CA ILE A 141 -9.38 -5.64 -48.84
C ILE A 141 -8.36 -6.75 -49.07
N LEU A 142 -7.93 -7.43 -47.99
CA LEU A 142 -6.90 -8.47 -48.05
C LEU A 142 -7.25 -9.63 -48.99
N PRO A 143 -8.47 -10.20 -48.98
CA PRO A 143 -8.84 -11.27 -49.89
C PRO A 143 -8.74 -10.84 -51.36
N LYS A 144 -9.14 -9.60 -51.69
CA LYS A 144 -9.02 -9.06 -53.06
C LYS A 144 -7.57 -8.95 -53.50
N LEU A 145 -6.69 -8.47 -52.63
CA LEU A 145 -5.26 -8.34 -52.93
C LEU A 145 -4.55 -9.71 -53.04
N LEU A 146 -4.94 -10.68 -52.23
CA LEU A 146 -4.45 -12.06 -52.37
C LEU A 146 -4.90 -12.68 -53.68
N LYS A 147 -6.15 -12.45 -54.11
CA LYS A 147 -6.65 -12.90 -55.41
C LYS A 147 -5.89 -12.29 -56.59
N GLU A 148 -5.39 -11.07 -56.44
CA GLU A 148 -4.54 -10.41 -57.45
C GLU A 148 -3.06 -10.85 -57.38
N GLY A 149 -2.71 -11.78 -56.48
CA GLY A 149 -1.33 -12.25 -56.29
C GLY A 149 -0.40 -11.24 -55.59
N LYS A 150 -0.93 -10.12 -55.07
CA LYS A 150 -0.16 -9.01 -54.45
C LYS A 150 0.18 -9.29 -52.98
N VAL A 151 0.84 -10.42 -52.72
CA VAL A 151 1.18 -10.88 -51.35
C VAL A 151 2.08 -9.89 -50.60
N GLU A 152 3.07 -9.29 -51.27
CA GLU A 152 3.95 -8.29 -50.64
C GLU A 152 3.14 -7.08 -50.12
N SER A 153 2.20 -6.58 -50.93
CA SER A 153 1.30 -5.50 -50.52
C SER A 153 0.41 -5.90 -49.35
N VAL A 154 -0.09 -7.14 -49.32
CA VAL A 154 -0.88 -7.68 -48.20
C VAL A 154 -0.09 -7.65 -46.89
N MET A 155 1.17 -8.11 -46.91
CA MET A 155 2.03 -8.11 -45.72
C MET A 155 2.32 -6.68 -45.24
N THR A 156 2.67 -5.76 -46.15
CA THR A 156 2.95 -4.35 -45.81
C THR A 156 1.71 -3.64 -45.26
N ILE A 157 0.56 -3.75 -45.93
CA ILE A 157 -0.71 -3.13 -45.50
C ILE A 157 -1.09 -3.63 -44.10
N THR A 158 -0.94 -4.93 -43.85
CA THR A 158 -1.21 -5.55 -42.55
C THR A 158 -0.34 -4.95 -41.44
N GLN A 159 0.98 -4.88 -41.66
CA GLN A 159 1.93 -4.32 -40.70
C GLN A 159 1.67 -2.81 -40.45
N THR A 160 1.46 -2.02 -41.51
CA THR A 160 1.23 -0.58 -41.39
C THR A 160 -0.05 -0.26 -40.63
N ILE A 161 -1.15 -0.95 -40.95
CA ILE A 161 -2.45 -0.74 -40.30
C ILE A 161 -2.39 -1.17 -38.84
N PHE A 162 -1.70 -2.28 -38.54
CA PHE A 162 -1.45 -2.70 -37.17
C PHE A 162 -0.68 -1.64 -36.38
N LEU A 163 0.47 -1.15 -36.89
CA LEU A 163 1.28 -0.14 -36.20
C LEU A 163 0.49 1.14 -35.93
N LEU A 164 -0.19 1.66 -36.96
CA LEU A 164 -0.96 2.90 -36.86
C LEU A 164 -2.01 2.80 -35.74
N GLN A 165 -2.74 1.69 -35.68
CA GLN A 165 -3.76 1.49 -34.66
C GLN A 165 -3.20 1.19 -33.29
N PHE A 166 -2.17 0.35 -33.20
CA PHE A 166 -1.54 -0.03 -31.94
C PHE A 166 -1.01 1.22 -31.23
N PHE A 167 -0.24 2.07 -31.91
CA PHE A 167 0.28 3.30 -31.31
C PHE A 167 -0.83 4.29 -30.96
N THR A 168 -1.86 4.41 -31.78
CA THR A 168 -3.00 5.28 -31.47
C THR A 168 -3.75 4.82 -30.22
N LYS A 169 -4.04 3.51 -30.12
CA LYS A 169 -4.68 2.89 -28.95
C LYS A 169 -3.80 2.98 -27.70
N LEU A 170 -2.49 2.82 -27.85
CA LEU A 170 -1.52 2.93 -26.75
C LEU A 170 -1.51 4.36 -26.18
N TYR A 171 -1.44 5.37 -27.06
CA TYR A 171 -1.52 6.77 -26.67
C TYR A 171 -2.86 7.09 -25.97
N HIS A 172 -3.97 6.58 -26.52
CA HIS A 172 -5.30 6.74 -25.92
C HIS A 172 -5.39 6.13 -24.52
N SER A 173 -4.90 4.90 -24.35
CA SER A 173 -4.85 4.22 -23.05
C SER A 173 -4.05 5.04 -22.03
N PHE A 174 -2.90 5.59 -22.42
CA PHE A 174 -2.08 6.43 -21.56
C PHE A 174 -2.76 7.75 -21.18
N TYR A 175 -3.43 8.40 -22.14
CA TYR A 175 -4.23 9.60 -21.90
C TYR A 175 -5.33 9.33 -20.86
N LEU A 176 -6.06 8.23 -21.01
CA LEU A 176 -7.12 7.83 -20.09
C LEU A 176 -6.57 7.50 -18.68
N MET A 177 -5.48 6.73 -18.61
CA MET A 177 -4.82 6.40 -17.34
C MET A 177 -4.37 7.65 -16.57
N ARG A 178 -3.80 8.64 -17.27
CA ARG A 178 -3.46 9.95 -16.66
C ARG A 178 -4.68 10.68 -16.16
N GLY A 179 -5.79 10.64 -16.91
CA GLY A 179 -7.07 11.23 -16.49
C GLY A 179 -7.60 10.60 -15.21
N VAL A 180 -7.64 9.27 -15.13
CA VAL A 180 -8.10 8.54 -13.93
C VAL A 180 -7.18 8.85 -12.75
N LYS A 181 -5.85 8.79 -12.93
CA LYS A 181 -4.87 9.07 -11.87
C LYS A 181 -5.04 10.47 -11.27
N LYS A 182 -5.35 11.49 -12.07
CA LYS A 182 -5.61 12.86 -11.57
C LYS A 182 -6.83 12.95 -10.65
N VAL A 183 -7.86 12.13 -10.88
CA VAL A 183 -9.11 12.16 -10.11
C VAL A 183 -9.06 11.28 -8.87
N THR A 184 -8.42 10.11 -8.96
CA THR A 184 -8.41 9.12 -7.87
C THR A 184 -7.10 9.10 -7.07
N GLY A 185 -6.04 9.79 -7.52
CA GLY A 185 -4.69 9.76 -6.93
C GLY A 185 -3.92 8.47 -7.23
N TYR A 186 -4.62 7.33 -7.24
CA TYR A 186 -4.13 5.99 -7.56
C TYR A 186 -4.97 5.37 -8.68
N ILE A 187 -4.36 4.61 -9.59
CA ILE A 187 -5.07 4.01 -10.75
C ILE A 187 -6.02 2.90 -10.26
N PHE A 188 -5.50 1.97 -9.47
CA PHE A 188 -6.24 0.91 -8.80
C PHE A 188 -5.81 0.90 -7.33
N GLY A 189 -6.73 0.73 -6.38
CA GLY A 189 -6.56 1.06 -4.95
C GLY A 189 -5.48 0.33 -4.15
N THR A 190 -4.57 -0.41 -4.78
CA THR A 190 -3.46 -1.10 -4.10
C THR A 190 -2.14 -0.80 -4.82
N ALA A 191 -1.05 -0.71 -4.06
CA ALA A 191 0.30 -0.49 -4.60
C ALA A 191 0.73 -1.61 -5.58
N TRP A 192 0.21 -2.82 -5.39
CA TRP A 192 0.48 -4.01 -6.21
C TRP A 192 0.06 -3.86 -7.68
N TRP A 193 -0.96 -3.05 -7.97
CA TRP A 193 -1.38 -2.84 -9.36
C TRP A 193 -0.32 -2.17 -10.21
N GLY A 194 0.59 -1.38 -9.64
CA GLY A 194 1.72 -0.83 -10.38
C GLY A 194 2.63 -1.92 -10.94
N LEU A 195 2.95 -2.93 -10.12
CA LEU A 195 3.75 -4.09 -10.53
C LEU A 195 3.04 -4.90 -11.62
N ILE A 196 1.75 -5.21 -11.40
CA ILE A 196 0.95 -5.99 -12.35
C ILE A 196 0.85 -5.29 -13.71
N LEU A 197 0.60 -3.97 -13.74
CA LEU A 197 0.51 -3.22 -14.99
C LEU A 197 1.83 -3.18 -15.75
N ASN A 198 2.97 -3.08 -15.05
CA ASN A 198 4.29 -3.15 -15.68
C ASN A 198 4.56 -4.53 -16.29
N LEU A 199 4.20 -5.61 -15.59
CA LEU A 199 4.30 -6.97 -16.13
C LEU A 199 3.39 -7.17 -17.36
N ILE A 200 2.13 -6.73 -17.28
CA ILE A 200 1.20 -6.79 -18.41
C ILE A 200 1.76 -6.02 -19.61
N ALA A 201 2.32 -4.83 -19.41
CA ALA A 201 2.93 -4.05 -20.49
C ALA A 201 4.12 -4.79 -21.13
N TYR A 202 4.94 -5.48 -20.33
CA TYR A 202 6.05 -6.28 -20.82
C TYR A 202 5.59 -7.49 -21.64
N PHE A 203 4.61 -8.26 -21.15
CA PHE A 203 4.00 -9.36 -21.90
C PHE A 203 3.28 -8.88 -23.17
N LEU A 204 2.65 -7.71 -23.12
CA LEU A 204 2.04 -7.11 -24.30
C LEU A 204 3.08 -6.72 -25.36
N ALA A 205 4.21 -6.12 -24.95
CA ALA A 205 5.31 -5.82 -25.86
C ALA A 205 5.85 -7.11 -26.51
N SER A 206 6.00 -8.17 -25.71
CA SER A 206 6.37 -9.50 -26.20
C SER A 206 5.39 -10.05 -27.23
N HIS A 207 4.09 -9.98 -26.96
CA HIS A 207 3.04 -10.45 -27.87
C HIS A 207 3.05 -9.70 -29.21
N VAL A 208 3.23 -8.37 -29.15
CA VAL A 208 3.32 -7.52 -30.34
C VAL A 208 4.58 -7.86 -31.15
N SER A 209 5.73 -7.94 -30.50
CA SER A 209 7.00 -8.32 -31.14
C SER A 209 6.94 -9.73 -31.76
N GLY A 210 6.30 -10.69 -31.08
CA GLY A 210 6.05 -12.03 -31.58
C GLY A 210 5.15 -12.05 -32.82
N GLY A 211 4.08 -11.25 -32.82
CA GLY A 211 3.22 -11.07 -33.99
C GLY A 211 3.96 -10.47 -35.19
N PHE A 212 4.84 -9.49 -34.97
CA PHE A 212 5.71 -8.93 -36.02
C PHE A 212 6.68 -9.95 -36.57
N TRP A 213 7.32 -10.71 -35.69
CA TRP A 213 8.20 -11.79 -36.11
C TRP A 213 7.47 -12.82 -36.95
N TYR A 214 6.26 -13.22 -36.56
CA TYR A 214 5.46 -14.19 -37.31
C TYR A 214 5.11 -13.69 -38.72
N ILE A 215 4.62 -12.46 -38.85
CA ILE A 215 4.24 -11.93 -40.18
C ILE A 215 5.47 -11.71 -41.08
N LEU A 216 6.61 -11.28 -40.52
CA LEU A 216 7.88 -11.18 -41.25
C LEU A 216 8.40 -12.57 -41.66
N ALA A 217 8.20 -13.57 -40.81
CA ALA A 217 8.52 -14.95 -41.15
C ALA A 217 7.64 -15.49 -42.28
N MET A 218 6.34 -15.18 -42.27
CA MET A 218 5.43 -15.51 -43.37
C MET A 218 5.79 -14.79 -44.67
N GLN A 219 6.30 -13.55 -44.59
CA GLN A 219 6.86 -12.86 -45.74
C GLN A 219 8.10 -13.58 -46.30
N ARG A 220 8.94 -14.17 -45.45
CA ARG A 220 10.07 -15.00 -45.91
C ARG A 220 9.64 -16.30 -46.57
N VAL A 221 8.60 -16.95 -46.04
CA VAL A 221 7.98 -18.11 -46.70
C VAL A 221 7.47 -17.70 -48.09
N ALA A 222 6.80 -16.56 -48.21
CA ALA A 222 6.32 -16.03 -49.49
C ALA A 222 7.47 -15.80 -50.50
N GLU A 223 8.58 -15.24 -50.04
CA GLU A 223 9.78 -15.04 -50.86
C GLU A 223 10.40 -16.36 -51.34
N CYS A 224 10.46 -17.37 -50.47
CA CYS A 224 10.92 -18.71 -50.87
C CYS A 224 10.03 -19.30 -51.97
N LEU A 225 8.70 -19.26 -51.80
CA LEU A 225 7.75 -19.75 -52.78
C LEU A 225 7.84 -19.00 -54.11
N LYS A 226 7.98 -17.67 -54.06
CA LYS A 226 8.17 -16.83 -55.24
C LYS A 226 9.46 -17.22 -55.99
N LYS A 227 10.57 -17.41 -55.28
CA LYS A 227 11.86 -17.79 -55.87
C LYS A 227 11.77 -19.13 -56.58
N GLN A 228 11.24 -20.16 -55.92
CA GLN A 228 11.12 -21.50 -56.53
C GLN A 228 10.13 -21.51 -57.70
N CYS A 229 9.06 -20.72 -57.64
CA CYS A 229 8.13 -20.59 -58.76
C CYS A 229 8.84 -20.02 -59.99
N LEU A 230 9.62 -18.93 -59.82
CA LEU A 230 10.41 -18.32 -60.91
C LEU A 230 11.44 -19.28 -61.53
N GLU A 231 12.02 -20.18 -60.73
CA GLU A 231 12.96 -21.22 -61.20
C GLU A 231 12.26 -22.38 -61.93
N SER A 232 10.95 -22.54 -61.77
CA SER A 232 10.17 -23.61 -62.39
C SER A 232 9.59 -23.22 -63.76
N LYS A 233 9.67 -24.12 -64.75
CA LYS A 233 9.16 -23.87 -66.13
C LYS A 233 7.62 -23.76 -66.24
N HIS A 234 6.87 -23.99 -65.16
CA HIS A 234 5.39 -24.10 -65.15
C HIS A 234 4.76 -23.20 -64.07
N CYS A 235 5.31 -22.02 -63.85
CA CYS A 235 4.78 -21.04 -62.91
C CYS A 235 3.83 -20.05 -63.61
N GLU A 236 2.53 -20.23 -63.45
CA GLU A 236 1.56 -19.17 -63.73
C GLU A 236 1.60 -18.10 -62.63
N THR A 237 1.27 -16.85 -62.97
CA THR A 237 1.43 -15.65 -62.10
C THR A 237 0.67 -15.66 -60.77
N LEU A 238 -0.22 -16.65 -60.54
CA LEU A 238 -1.02 -16.80 -59.32
C LEU A 238 -0.74 -18.09 -58.52
N SER A 239 0.30 -18.83 -58.90
CA SER A 239 0.48 -20.22 -58.45
C SER A 239 0.73 -20.35 -56.93
N TRP A 240 1.33 -19.33 -56.27
CA TRP A 240 1.71 -19.39 -54.84
C TRP A 240 0.62 -18.93 -53.84
N THR A 241 -0.53 -18.47 -54.33
CA THR A 241 -1.72 -18.15 -53.52
C THR A 241 -2.75 -19.26 -53.60
N CYS A 242 -3.44 -19.57 -52.50
CA CYS A 242 -4.42 -20.65 -52.53
C CYS A 242 -5.66 -20.28 -53.37
N PRO A 243 -6.36 -21.25 -54.00
CA PRO A 243 -7.54 -20.99 -54.84
C PRO A 243 -8.70 -20.31 -54.10
N ARG A 244 -8.77 -20.51 -52.78
CA ARG A 244 -9.65 -19.78 -51.87
C ARG A 244 -8.78 -18.94 -50.96
N GLU A 245 -9.10 -17.65 -50.86
CA GLU A 245 -8.31 -16.70 -50.09
C GLU A 245 -8.54 -16.85 -48.59
N ILE A 246 -9.75 -17.27 -48.18
CA ILE A 246 -10.13 -17.55 -46.79
C ILE A 246 -10.48 -19.02 -46.62
N CYS A 247 -9.84 -19.69 -45.66
CA CYS A 247 -10.04 -21.11 -45.38
C CYS A 247 -10.34 -21.37 -43.91
N TYR A 248 -11.30 -22.24 -43.64
CA TYR A 248 -11.70 -22.63 -42.28
C TYR A 248 -11.17 -24.02 -41.95
N SER A 249 -10.78 -24.25 -40.68
CA SER A 249 -10.23 -25.54 -40.24
C SER A 249 -11.16 -26.73 -40.51
N SER A 250 -12.48 -26.55 -40.42
CA SER A 250 -13.49 -27.58 -40.73
C SER A 250 -13.55 -27.99 -42.20
N PHE A 251 -13.03 -27.18 -43.12
CA PHE A 251 -13.02 -27.44 -44.58
C PHE A 251 -11.63 -27.27 -45.20
N ALA A 252 -10.57 -27.44 -44.40
CA ALA A 252 -9.18 -27.23 -44.84
C ALA A 252 -8.86 -28.06 -46.11
N ASN A 253 -9.28 -29.34 -46.12
CA ASN A 253 -9.04 -30.24 -47.26
C ASN A 253 -9.73 -29.77 -48.56
N LEU A 254 -10.91 -29.16 -48.48
CA LEU A 254 -11.65 -28.63 -49.64
C LEU A 254 -11.02 -27.34 -50.19
N CYS A 255 -10.39 -26.56 -49.32
CA CYS A 255 -9.63 -25.37 -49.69
C CYS A 255 -8.36 -25.69 -50.52
N LEU A 256 -7.82 -26.89 -50.32
CA LEU A 256 -6.57 -27.39 -50.91
C LEU A 256 -6.78 -28.25 -52.17
N ALA A 257 -7.96 -28.85 -52.32
CA ALA A 257 -8.27 -29.84 -53.34
C ALA A 257 -8.21 -29.33 -54.80
N ASN A 258 -8.35 -28.02 -55.02
CA ASN A 258 -8.30 -27.40 -56.36
C ASN A 258 -7.01 -26.62 -56.63
N SER A 259 -5.91 -26.97 -55.93
CA SER A 259 -4.60 -26.38 -56.22
C SER A 259 -4.15 -26.75 -57.65
N THR A 260 -4.11 -25.76 -58.54
CA THR A 260 -3.62 -25.87 -59.93
C THR A 260 -2.10 -26.04 -60.00
N MET A 261 -1.39 -26.01 -58.87
CA MET A 261 0.06 -26.18 -58.84
C MET A 261 0.45 -27.57 -59.34
N LYS A 262 1.17 -27.64 -60.46
CA LYS A 262 1.78 -28.89 -60.96
C LYS A 262 3.17 -29.16 -60.35
N ALA A 263 3.81 -28.16 -59.76
CA ALA A 263 5.16 -28.26 -59.20
C ALA A 263 5.15 -28.45 -57.67
N ASN A 264 6.09 -29.25 -57.17
CA ASN A 264 6.29 -29.51 -55.75
C ASN A 264 7.28 -28.48 -55.17
N PHE A 265 6.87 -27.74 -54.14
CA PHE A 265 7.68 -26.72 -53.46
C PHE A 265 7.98 -27.09 -52.00
N SER A 266 8.10 -28.41 -51.75
CA SER A 266 8.31 -28.97 -50.40
C SER A 266 9.59 -28.48 -49.74
N THR A 267 10.58 -28.07 -50.52
CA THR A 267 11.88 -27.53 -50.04
C THR A 267 11.74 -26.20 -49.30
N CYS A 268 10.69 -25.39 -49.55
CA CYS A 268 10.41 -24.21 -48.73
C CYS A 268 9.84 -24.57 -47.35
N MET A 269 9.24 -25.75 -47.19
CA MET A 269 8.69 -26.23 -45.92
C MET A 269 9.57 -27.29 -45.26
N ASP A 270 10.78 -27.50 -45.78
CA ASP A 270 11.77 -28.41 -45.21
C ASP A 270 12.63 -27.66 -44.18
N GLN A 271 12.75 -28.24 -42.98
CA GLN A 271 13.57 -27.66 -41.91
C GLN A 271 15.07 -27.71 -42.25
N ASN A 272 15.48 -28.67 -43.07
CA ASN A 272 16.87 -28.83 -43.52
C ASN A 272 17.10 -28.28 -44.93
N GLY A 273 16.13 -27.52 -45.48
CA GLY A 273 16.24 -26.96 -46.82
C GLY A 273 17.29 -25.85 -46.92
N ASP A 274 17.81 -25.65 -48.13
CA ASP A 274 18.90 -24.69 -48.41
C ASP A 274 18.48 -23.21 -48.36
N PHE A 275 17.18 -22.90 -48.13
CA PHE A 275 16.71 -21.52 -48.10
C PHE A 275 17.11 -20.83 -46.79
N PRO A 276 17.84 -19.70 -46.83
CA PRO A 276 18.33 -19.04 -45.62
C PRO A 276 17.21 -18.25 -44.93
N TYR A 277 16.48 -18.92 -44.02
CA TYR A 277 15.44 -18.28 -43.22
C TYR A 277 15.98 -17.37 -42.09
N GLY A 278 17.25 -17.53 -41.69
CA GLY A 278 17.89 -16.75 -40.63
C GLY A 278 17.06 -16.72 -39.34
N ASN A 279 16.77 -15.51 -38.85
CA ASN A 279 15.95 -15.23 -37.67
C ASN A 279 14.55 -15.87 -37.67
N TYR A 280 14.06 -16.32 -38.83
CA TYR A 280 12.71 -16.82 -39.02
C TYR A 280 12.63 -18.35 -39.18
N ALA A 281 13.75 -19.07 -39.08
CA ALA A 281 13.79 -20.52 -39.30
C ALA A 281 12.79 -21.29 -38.42
N PHE A 282 12.58 -20.84 -37.18
CA PHE A 282 11.63 -21.45 -36.24
C PHE A 282 10.15 -21.33 -36.65
N VAL A 283 9.81 -20.60 -37.73
CA VAL A 283 8.42 -20.51 -38.22
C VAL A 283 7.95 -21.81 -38.90
N LEU A 284 8.86 -22.54 -39.55
CA LEU A 284 8.56 -23.74 -40.33
C LEU A 284 7.79 -24.80 -39.51
N PRO A 285 8.28 -25.25 -38.33
CA PRO A 285 7.53 -26.20 -37.50
C PRO A 285 6.15 -25.68 -37.06
N LEU A 286 5.98 -24.37 -36.93
CA LEU A 286 4.70 -23.75 -36.52
C LEU A 286 3.66 -23.80 -37.64
N VAL A 287 4.09 -23.58 -38.88
CA VAL A 287 3.23 -23.66 -40.06
C VAL A 287 2.85 -25.12 -40.35
N ILE A 288 3.80 -26.05 -40.25
CA ILE A 288 3.59 -27.49 -40.52
C ILE A 288 2.57 -28.11 -39.56
N LYS A 289 2.66 -27.82 -38.25
CA LYS A 289 1.78 -28.39 -37.22
C LYS A 289 0.33 -27.88 -37.29
N ASN A 290 0.10 -26.78 -38.02
CA ASN A 290 -1.21 -26.14 -38.27
C ASN A 290 -2.12 -25.97 -37.02
N SER A 291 -1.54 -25.57 -35.88
CA SER A 291 -2.31 -25.30 -34.64
C SER A 291 -2.20 -23.84 -34.24
N ASN A 292 -3.35 -23.14 -34.19
CA ASN A 292 -3.40 -21.70 -33.91
C ASN A 292 -2.92 -21.35 -32.49
N VAL A 293 -3.21 -22.19 -31.51
CA VAL A 293 -2.73 -22.00 -30.12
C VAL A 293 -1.20 -22.11 -30.06
N VAL A 294 -0.62 -23.09 -30.76
CA VAL A 294 0.83 -23.28 -30.80
C VAL A 294 1.50 -22.10 -31.50
N LYS A 295 0.93 -21.61 -32.61
CA LYS A 295 1.45 -20.43 -33.33
C LYS A 295 1.55 -19.21 -32.40
N ILE A 296 0.50 -18.92 -31.63
CA ILE A 296 0.48 -17.78 -30.69
C ILE A 296 1.51 -17.98 -29.57
N LEU A 297 1.46 -19.10 -28.86
CA LEU A 297 2.33 -19.34 -27.70
C LEU A 297 3.83 -19.33 -28.05
N TYR A 298 4.20 -19.92 -29.19
CA TYR A 298 5.60 -19.92 -29.62
C TYR A 298 6.05 -18.55 -30.12
N SER A 299 5.18 -17.79 -30.79
CA SER A 299 5.50 -16.41 -31.20
C SER A 299 5.67 -15.52 -29.97
N ASP A 300 4.84 -15.69 -28.95
CA ASP A 300 4.94 -14.99 -27.67
C ASP A 300 6.22 -15.37 -26.92
N LEU A 301 6.56 -16.66 -26.90
CA LEU A 301 7.80 -17.15 -26.33
C LEU A 301 9.01 -16.54 -27.04
N TRP A 302 8.99 -16.48 -28.38
CA TRP A 302 10.04 -15.84 -29.16
C TRP A 302 10.18 -14.37 -28.79
N GLY A 303 9.07 -13.61 -28.74
CA GLY A 303 9.08 -12.21 -28.33
C GLY A 303 9.64 -12.02 -26.91
N LEU A 304 9.30 -12.92 -25.99
CA LEU A 304 9.71 -12.84 -24.59
C LEU A 304 11.20 -13.10 -24.45
N MET A 305 11.71 -14.14 -25.14
CA MET A 305 13.13 -14.43 -25.20
C MET A 305 13.88 -13.24 -25.81
N SER A 306 13.46 -12.75 -26.98
CA SER A 306 14.17 -11.67 -27.67
C SER A 306 14.22 -10.36 -26.88
N LEU A 307 13.15 -9.99 -26.18
CA LEU A 307 13.13 -8.79 -25.33
C LEU A 307 13.93 -8.99 -24.03
N SER A 308 13.96 -10.21 -23.47
CA SER A 308 14.60 -10.49 -22.17
C SER A 308 16.08 -10.84 -22.27
N THR A 309 16.52 -11.48 -23.36
CA THR A 309 17.91 -11.92 -23.55
C THR A 309 18.74 -10.93 -24.36
N MET A 310 18.20 -9.74 -24.61
CA MET A 310 18.91 -8.63 -25.28
C MET A 310 19.46 -9.06 -26.66
N GLY A 311 18.75 -9.98 -27.33
CA GLY A 311 19.07 -10.47 -28.67
C GLY A 311 20.19 -11.49 -28.80
N SER A 312 20.52 -12.21 -27.73
CA SER A 312 21.51 -13.31 -27.76
C SER A 312 21.24 -14.37 -28.84
N ASN A 313 20.00 -14.49 -29.32
CA ASN A 313 19.54 -15.57 -30.21
C ASN A 313 19.24 -15.08 -31.64
N PHE A 314 19.67 -13.88 -32.04
CA PHE A 314 19.49 -13.39 -33.40
C PHE A 314 20.59 -13.91 -34.35
N THR A 315 20.15 -14.51 -35.45
CA THR A 315 20.96 -14.93 -36.60
C THR A 315 20.39 -14.31 -37.89
N PRO A 316 20.45 -12.97 -38.05
CA PRO A 316 19.92 -12.30 -39.24
C PRO A 316 20.69 -12.73 -40.49
N THR A 317 20.00 -12.78 -41.63
CA THR A 317 20.66 -12.92 -42.93
C THR A 317 21.30 -11.59 -43.37
N SER A 318 21.98 -11.58 -44.52
CA SER A 318 22.62 -10.39 -45.10
C SER A 318 21.67 -9.26 -45.51
N ARG A 319 20.36 -9.41 -45.27
CA ARG A 319 19.34 -8.44 -45.67
C ARG A 319 19.19 -7.31 -44.66
N SER A 320 19.30 -6.08 -45.14
CA SER A 320 19.26 -4.86 -44.30
C SER A 320 18.00 -4.74 -43.44
N ILE A 321 16.82 -5.13 -43.95
CA ILE A 321 15.55 -5.05 -43.20
C ILE A 321 15.56 -5.96 -41.96
N GLU A 322 16.12 -7.17 -42.07
CA GLU A 322 16.22 -8.09 -40.93
C GLU A 322 17.18 -7.59 -39.87
N VAL A 323 18.32 -7.04 -40.31
CA VAL A 323 19.33 -6.46 -39.43
C VAL A 323 18.75 -5.24 -38.70
N ILE A 324 18.05 -4.36 -39.40
CA ILE A 324 17.38 -3.19 -38.79
C ILE A 324 16.33 -3.65 -37.76
N PHE A 325 15.50 -4.64 -38.09
CA PHE A 325 14.53 -5.19 -37.15
C PHE A 325 15.21 -5.79 -35.91
N ALA A 326 16.29 -6.55 -36.07
CA ALA A 326 17.06 -7.10 -34.96
C ALA A 326 17.66 -5.99 -34.08
N ILE A 327 18.25 -4.95 -34.66
CA ILE A 327 18.77 -3.78 -33.93
C ILE A 327 17.67 -3.11 -33.11
N ILE A 328 16.49 -2.86 -33.71
CA ILE A 328 15.34 -2.26 -33.01
C ILE A 328 14.91 -3.15 -31.84
N MET A 329 14.84 -4.46 -32.04
CA MET A 329 14.44 -5.41 -31.00
C MET A 329 15.44 -5.47 -29.84
N VAL A 330 16.74 -5.43 -30.11
CA VAL A 330 17.79 -5.38 -29.08
C VAL A 330 17.70 -4.09 -28.26
N LEU A 331 17.60 -2.93 -28.93
CA LEU A 331 17.48 -1.64 -28.25
C LEU A 331 16.19 -1.52 -27.43
N ALA A 332 15.06 -1.99 -27.99
CA ALA A 332 13.79 -2.02 -27.29
C ALA A 332 13.80 -2.98 -26.10
N GLY A 333 14.40 -4.18 -26.25
CA GLY A 333 14.56 -5.17 -25.19
C GLY A 333 15.37 -4.62 -24.02
N LEU A 334 16.55 -4.05 -24.29
CA LEU A 334 17.39 -3.38 -23.29
C LEU A 334 16.59 -2.30 -22.53
N ALA A 335 15.95 -1.38 -23.25
CA ALA A 335 15.20 -0.28 -22.64
C ALA A 335 14.02 -0.78 -21.76
N LEU A 336 13.23 -1.73 -22.27
CA LEU A 336 12.07 -2.29 -21.55
C LEU A 336 12.51 -3.09 -20.33
N PHE A 337 13.54 -3.91 -20.44
CA PHE A 337 14.05 -4.72 -19.33
C PHE A 337 14.63 -3.86 -18.21
N THR A 338 15.42 -2.84 -18.54
CA THR A 338 15.91 -1.87 -17.55
C THR A 338 14.78 -1.10 -16.88
N CYS A 339 13.76 -0.68 -17.65
CA CYS A 339 12.58 -0.01 -17.08
C CYS A 339 11.79 -0.93 -16.14
N LEU A 340 11.62 -2.21 -16.49
CA LEU A 340 10.96 -3.20 -15.66
C LEU A 340 11.69 -3.38 -14.32
N ILE A 341 13.01 -3.58 -14.34
CA ILE A 341 13.83 -3.69 -13.12
C ILE A 341 13.72 -2.43 -12.27
N GLY A 342 13.85 -1.24 -12.88
CA GLY A 342 13.75 0.02 -12.16
C GLY A 342 12.39 0.20 -11.47
N ASN A 343 11.30 -0.13 -12.16
CA ASN A 343 9.96 -0.04 -11.60
C ASN A 343 9.72 -1.06 -10.47
N ILE A 344 10.22 -2.29 -10.62
CA ILE A 344 10.16 -3.32 -9.58
C ILE A 344 10.92 -2.86 -8.33
N GLN A 345 12.11 -2.28 -8.50
CA GLN A 345 12.92 -1.76 -7.40
C GLN A 345 12.22 -0.62 -6.65
N VAL A 346 11.63 0.34 -7.38
CA VAL A 346 10.83 1.43 -6.78
C VAL A 346 9.64 0.87 -6.00
N PHE A 347 8.95 -0.14 -6.54
CA PHE A 347 7.86 -0.82 -5.84
C PHE A 347 8.33 -1.43 -4.51
N PHE A 348 9.40 -2.25 -4.52
CA PHE A 348 9.94 -2.85 -3.31
C PHE A 348 10.38 -1.81 -2.28
N TYR A 349 10.97 -0.69 -2.72
CA TYR A 349 11.34 0.42 -1.86
C TYR A 349 10.11 1.06 -1.20
N SER A 350 9.00 1.22 -1.93
CA SER A 350 7.76 1.82 -1.42
C SER A 350 6.99 0.93 -0.42
N VAL A 351 7.07 -0.40 -0.56
CA VAL A 351 6.32 -1.36 0.29
C VAL A 351 7.10 -1.77 1.54
N THR A 352 8.43 -1.74 1.49
CA THR A 352 9.30 -2.23 2.58
C THR A 352 9.86 -1.15 3.53
N PRO A 353 9.48 0.16 3.51
CA PRO A 353 10.22 1.17 4.25
C PRO A 353 10.15 0.95 5.76
N ARG A 354 8.99 0.53 6.29
CA ARG A 354 8.80 0.29 7.74
C ARG A 354 9.67 -0.86 8.25
N ARG A 355 9.60 -2.00 7.57
CA ARG A 355 10.41 -3.18 7.93
C ARG A 355 11.90 -2.89 7.79
N ARG A 356 12.30 -2.17 6.73
CA ARG A 356 13.69 -1.77 6.51
C ARG A 356 14.17 -0.79 7.59
N GLN A 357 13.37 0.19 7.97
CA GLN A 357 13.70 1.15 9.03
C GLN A 357 13.91 0.45 10.38
N MET A 358 13.04 -0.51 10.71
CA MET A 358 13.20 -1.35 11.92
C MET A 358 14.51 -2.16 11.89
N GLN A 359 14.80 -2.82 10.77
CA GLN A 359 16.02 -3.62 10.62
C GLN A 359 17.29 -2.76 10.72
N LEU A 360 17.29 -1.56 10.12
CA LEU A 360 18.39 -0.62 10.23
C LEU A 360 18.59 -0.17 11.67
N ARG A 361 17.52 0.28 12.35
CA ARG A 361 17.58 0.67 13.77
C ARG A 361 18.12 -0.45 14.66
N TYR A 362 17.62 -1.68 14.49
CA TYR A 362 18.07 -2.83 15.28
C TYR A 362 19.56 -3.13 15.05
N ARG A 363 20.03 -3.07 13.80
CA ARG A 363 21.44 -3.26 13.46
C ARG A 363 22.32 -2.16 14.06
N ASP A 364 21.89 -0.91 13.98
CA ASP A 364 22.66 0.24 14.48
C ASP A 364 22.76 0.20 16.01
N ILE A 365 21.67 -0.16 16.72
CA ILE A 365 21.68 -0.39 18.17
C ILE A 365 22.59 -1.57 18.53
N LYS A 366 22.48 -2.70 17.82
CA LYS A 366 23.35 -3.87 18.04
C LYS A 366 24.83 -3.49 17.92
N TRP A 367 25.19 -2.81 16.82
CA TRP A 367 26.55 -2.34 16.59
C TRP A 367 27.02 -1.36 17.67
N TRP A 368 26.17 -0.43 18.08
CA TRP A 368 26.47 0.52 19.16
C TRP A 368 26.73 -0.19 20.49
N MET A 369 25.92 -1.19 20.86
CA MET A 369 26.09 -1.97 22.08
C MET A 369 27.39 -2.79 22.07
N GLU A 370 27.76 -3.35 20.92
CA GLU A 370 29.01 -4.10 20.74
C GLU A 370 30.23 -3.17 20.87
N ARG A 371 30.19 -1.99 20.22
CA ARG A 371 31.26 -0.99 20.30
C ARG A 371 31.46 -0.44 21.71
N ARG A 372 30.38 -0.32 22.49
CA ARG A 372 30.41 0.10 23.90
C ARG A 372 30.70 -1.04 24.87
N GLN A 373 30.89 -2.27 24.38
CA GLN A 373 31.18 -3.46 25.18
C GLN A 373 30.16 -3.68 26.31
N LEU A 374 28.87 -3.44 26.05
CA LEU A 374 27.84 -3.64 27.07
C LEU A 374 27.81 -5.12 27.53
N PRO A 375 27.53 -5.42 28.81
CA PRO A 375 27.34 -6.78 29.29
C PRO A 375 26.18 -7.51 28.57
N LEU A 376 26.25 -8.84 28.49
CA LEU A 376 25.25 -9.66 27.76
C LEU A 376 23.82 -9.39 28.27
N GLU A 377 23.63 -9.38 29.59
CA GLU A 377 22.32 -9.15 30.22
C GLU A 377 21.71 -7.79 29.81
N LEU A 378 22.54 -6.74 29.72
CA LEU A 378 22.07 -5.42 29.30
C LEU A 378 21.72 -5.40 27.81
N ARG A 379 22.50 -6.12 26.97
CA ARG A 379 22.19 -6.25 25.54
C ARG A 379 20.86 -6.97 25.31
N GLU A 380 20.58 -8.01 26.09
CA GLU A 380 19.32 -8.75 25.99
C GLU A 380 18.14 -7.89 26.41
N ARG A 381 18.25 -7.15 27.52
CA ARG A 381 17.22 -6.19 27.96
C ARG A 381 16.92 -5.13 26.89
N VAL A 382 17.95 -4.54 26.28
CA VAL A 382 17.76 -3.56 25.19
C VAL A 382 17.08 -4.19 23.97
N ARG A 383 17.44 -5.43 23.60
CA ARG A 383 16.80 -6.15 22.49
C ARG A 383 15.32 -6.43 22.78
N LEU A 384 14.98 -6.86 24.00
CA LEU A 384 13.61 -7.11 24.42
C LEU A 384 12.78 -5.82 24.37
N TYR A 385 13.31 -4.72 24.90
CA TYR A 385 12.67 -3.41 24.83
C TYR A 385 12.37 -2.97 23.38
N GLU A 386 13.35 -3.06 22.47
CA GLU A 386 13.15 -2.66 21.07
C GLU A 386 12.16 -3.58 20.33
N LEU A 387 12.13 -4.88 20.66
CA LEU A 387 11.15 -5.82 20.11
C LEU A 387 9.72 -5.50 20.57
N GLU A 388 9.54 -5.22 21.85
CA GLU A 388 8.24 -4.90 22.43
C GLU A 388 7.73 -3.55 21.95
N ARG A 389 8.60 -2.54 21.90
CA ARG A 389 8.30 -1.24 21.28
C ARG A 389 7.85 -1.36 19.83
N TRP A 390 8.45 -2.28 19.06
CA TRP A 390 8.01 -2.56 17.69
C TRP A 390 6.64 -3.23 17.65
N LYS A 391 6.35 -4.16 18.57
CA LYS A 391 5.06 -4.85 18.65
C LYS A 391 3.91 -3.91 19.03
N SER A 392 4.13 -2.96 19.95
CA SER A 392 3.09 -2.04 20.42
C SER A 392 2.86 -0.86 19.49
N ILE A 393 3.91 -0.12 19.10
CA ILE A 393 3.77 1.15 18.35
C ILE A 393 4.34 1.05 16.91
N GLY A 394 4.72 -0.15 16.45
CA GLY A 394 5.27 -0.31 15.09
C GLY A 394 6.53 0.53 14.85
N GLY A 395 7.30 0.81 15.91
CA GLY A 395 8.51 1.64 15.87
C GLY A 395 8.27 3.12 15.58
N GLN A 396 7.02 3.59 15.57
CA GLN A 396 6.71 5.01 15.45
C GLN A 396 6.63 5.66 16.83
N ASP A 397 6.86 6.96 16.85
CA ASP A 397 6.66 7.79 18.03
C ASP A 397 5.30 8.47 17.89
N GLU A 398 4.39 8.21 18.83
CA GLU A 398 3.06 8.81 18.86
C GLU A 398 3.13 10.35 18.82
N MET A 399 4.16 10.93 19.44
CA MET A 399 4.38 12.37 19.42
C MET A 399 4.75 12.88 18.02
N GLN A 400 5.49 12.10 17.22
CA GLN A 400 5.80 12.45 15.84
C GLN A 400 4.58 12.36 14.92
N LEU A 401 3.67 11.40 15.17
CA LEU A 401 2.41 11.29 14.44
C LEU A 401 1.52 12.52 14.64
N MET A 402 1.54 13.09 15.86
CA MET A 402 0.75 14.26 16.25
C MET A 402 1.40 15.61 15.96
N LYS A 403 2.69 15.64 15.61
CA LYS A 403 3.48 16.88 15.45
C LYS A 403 2.91 17.84 14.39
N ASN A 404 2.40 17.30 13.28
CA ASN A 404 1.90 18.11 12.16
C ASN A 404 0.40 18.44 12.27
N MET A 405 -0.27 18.01 13.34
CA MET A 405 -1.68 18.33 13.57
C MET A 405 -1.82 19.70 14.24
N PRO A 406 -2.90 20.46 13.97
CA PRO A 406 -3.21 21.67 14.73
C PRO A 406 -3.31 21.40 16.24
N ASP A 407 -2.90 22.37 17.05
CA ASP A 407 -2.81 22.18 18.51
C ASP A 407 -4.15 21.86 19.19
N GLY A 408 -5.27 22.35 18.64
CA GLY A 408 -6.61 21.97 19.12
C GLY A 408 -6.86 20.47 18.98
N LEU A 409 -6.68 19.92 17.77
CA LEU A 409 -6.89 18.49 17.50
C LEU A 409 -5.94 17.60 18.31
N ARG A 410 -4.68 18.04 18.47
CA ARG A 410 -3.70 17.33 19.30
C ARG A 410 -4.16 17.22 20.76
N ARG A 411 -4.68 18.30 21.33
CA ARG A 411 -5.22 18.33 22.70
C ARG A 411 -6.44 17.44 22.85
N ASP A 412 -7.37 17.48 21.90
CA ASP A 412 -8.58 16.64 21.93
C ASP A 412 -8.23 15.14 21.91
N ILE A 413 -7.27 14.74 21.07
CA ILE A 413 -6.78 13.36 21.00
C ILE A 413 -6.14 12.95 22.32
N LYS A 414 -5.23 13.76 22.86
CA LYS A 414 -4.57 13.47 24.15
C LYS A 414 -5.60 13.35 25.28
N ARG A 415 -6.55 14.28 25.36
CA ARG A 415 -7.64 14.24 26.34
C ARG A 415 -8.41 12.93 26.22
N TYR A 416 -8.82 12.54 25.02
CA TYR A 416 -9.55 11.29 24.80
C TYR A 416 -8.78 10.04 25.27
N LEU A 417 -7.45 10.01 25.09
CA LEU A 417 -6.63 8.86 25.42
C LEU A 417 -6.33 8.70 26.93
N CYS A 418 -6.20 9.80 27.67
CA CYS A 418 -5.70 9.73 29.06
C CYS A 418 -6.65 10.28 30.14
N LEU A 419 -7.77 10.95 29.79
CA LEU A 419 -8.66 11.56 30.78
C LEU A 419 -9.16 10.57 31.83
N ASP A 420 -9.58 9.38 31.41
CA ASP A 420 -10.08 8.33 32.32
C ASP A 420 -8.99 7.82 33.26
N LEU A 421 -7.73 7.81 32.82
CA LEU A 421 -6.58 7.41 33.65
C LEU A 421 -6.22 8.51 34.65
N VAL A 422 -6.25 9.77 34.22
CA VAL A 422 -5.97 10.93 35.07
C VAL A 422 -7.03 11.05 36.16
N ARG A 423 -8.32 10.87 35.84
CA ARG A 423 -9.42 10.93 36.83
C ARG A 423 -9.37 9.82 37.88
N LYS A 424 -8.71 8.69 37.62
CA LYS A 424 -8.51 7.64 38.64
C LYS A 424 -7.65 8.10 39.82
N VAL A 425 -6.87 9.18 39.66
CA VAL A 425 -6.19 9.81 40.79
C VAL A 425 -7.23 10.58 41.60
N PRO A 426 -7.49 10.21 42.87
CA PRO A 426 -8.56 10.82 43.67
C PRO A 426 -8.46 12.34 43.82
N LEU A 427 -7.25 12.88 43.71
CA LEU A 427 -7.01 14.31 43.69
C LEU A 427 -7.53 14.98 42.42
N PHE A 428 -7.24 14.38 41.27
CA PHE A 428 -7.50 14.97 39.96
C PHE A 428 -8.98 14.89 39.56
N ASP A 429 -9.70 13.89 40.07
CA ASP A 429 -11.14 13.71 39.82
C ASP A 429 -12.01 14.95 40.14
N ASN A 430 -11.57 15.77 41.11
CA ASN A 430 -12.31 16.97 41.55
C ASN A 430 -11.76 18.28 40.96
N LEU A 431 -10.80 18.19 40.04
CA LEU A 431 -10.26 19.37 39.38
C LEU A 431 -11.18 19.82 38.24
N ASP A 432 -11.19 21.13 38.00
CA ASP A 432 -11.91 21.69 36.86
C ASP A 432 -11.39 21.07 35.55
N ASP A 433 -12.29 20.87 34.58
CA ASP A 433 -11.97 20.27 33.28
C ASP A 433 -10.82 21.00 32.56
N LEU A 434 -10.69 22.31 32.76
CA LEU A 434 -9.56 23.10 32.25
C LEU A 434 -8.21 22.57 32.78
N ILE A 435 -8.11 22.25 34.07
CA ILE A 435 -6.86 21.76 34.67
C ILE A 435 -6.60 20.34 34.20
N LEU A 436 -7.64 19.51 34.09
CA LEU A 436 -7.54 18.16 33.52
C LEU A 436 -7.01 18.20 32.08
N ASP A 437 -7.45 19.15 31.26
CA ASP A 437 -6.91 19.35 29.91
C ASP A 437 -5.44 19.71 29.92
N HIS A 438 -5.03 20.59 30.84
CA HIS A 438 -3.62 20.95 31.00
C HIS A 438 -2.73 19.79 31.45
N ILE A 439 -3.26 18.87 32.27
CA ILE A 439 -2.59 17.63 32.66
C ILE A 439 -2.51 16.69 31.45
N CYS A 440 -3.63 16.44 30.78
CA CYS A 440 -3.71 15.54 29.63
C CYS A 440 -2.81 15.97 28.46
N ASP A 441 -2.61 17.28 28.25
CA ASP A 441 -1.70 17.76 27.22
C ASP A 441 -0.22 17.52 27.55
N ARG A 442 0.14 17.37 28.84
CA ARG A 442 1.53 17.24 29.29
C ARG A 442 1.99 15.80 29.52
N VAL A 443 1.09 14.82 29.47
CA VAL A 443 1.49 13.42 29.59
C VAL A 443 2.24 12.95 28.33
N ILE A 444 3.22 12.06 28.53
CA ILE A 444 4.07 11.52 27.48
C ILE A 444 3.91 9.99 27.46
N PRO A 445 3.72 9.35 26.29
CA PRO A 445 3.64 7.90 26.21
C PRO A 445 4.98 7.24 26.56
N MET A 446 4.91 6.13 27.28
CA MET A 446 6.05 5.35 27.77
C MET A 446 5.80 3.85 27.57
N ILE A 447 6.88 3.10 27.35
CA ILE A 447 6.87 1.65 27.25
C ILE A 447 7.93 1.09 28.18
N TYR A 448 7.58 0.06 28.94
CA TYR A 448 8.51 -0.69 29.76
C TYR A 448 8.51 -2.15 29.36
N SER A 449 9.69 -2.76 29.36
CA SER A 449 9.81 -4.18 29.06
C SER A 449 9.49 -5.05 30.25
N LYS A 450 9.19 -6.33 29.98
CA LYS A 450 9.01 -7.32 31.04
C LYS A 450 10.24 -7.36 31.97
N ASP A 451 9.98 -7.56 33.26
CA ASP A 451 10.97 -7.62 34.36
C ASP A 451 11.74 -6.32 34.62
N GLU A 452 11.43 -5.24 33.89
CA GLU A 452 12.05 -3.94 34.09
C GLU A 452 11.55 -3.30 35.40
N LYS A 453 12.46 -2.67 36.15
CA LYS A 453 12.12 -1.96 37.38
C LYS A 453 11.81 -0.50 37.05
N ILE A 454 10.57 -0.08 37.22
CA ILE A 454 10.13 1.30 36.93
C ILE A 454 10.71 2.27 37.96
N LEU A 455 10.62 1.90 39.25
CA LEU A 455 11.15 2.65 40.39
C LEU A 455 11.64 1.65 41.45
N LYS A 456 12.72 1.96 42.17
CA LYS A 456 13.13 1.17 43.35
C LYS A 456 12.80 1.92 44.65
N GLU A 457 12.55 1.15 45.70
CA GLU A 457 12.32 1.70 47.04
C GLU A 457 13.49 2.61 47.47
N GLY A 458 13.18 3.84 47.90
CA GLY A 458 14.17 4.85 48.29
C GLY A 458 14.74 5.71 47.15
N GLU A 459 14.54 5.36 45.87
CA GLU A 459 14.97 6.19 44.74
C GLU A 459 14.10 7.44 44.60
N PRO A 460 14.64 8.58 44.13
CA PRO A 460 13.86 9.81 43.95
C PRO A 460 12.79 9.64 42.85
N VAL A 461 11.54 9.92 43.18
CA VAL A 461 10.42 9.87 42.24
C VAL A 461 10.45 11.15 41.38
N GLN A 462 10.65 11.00 40.07
CA GLN A 462 10.74 12.11 39.12
C GLN A 462 9.51 12.27 38.23
N ARG A 463 8.67 11.23 38.15
CA ARG A 463 7.45 11.22 37.34
C ARG A 463 6.36 10.36 37.94
N MET A 464 5.11 10.76 37.68
CA MET A 464 3.94 9.91 37.88
C MET A 464 3.74 9.04 36.65
N VAL A 465 3.37 7.77 36.83
CA VAL A 465 3.15 6.82 35.72
C VAL A 465 1.74 6.26 35.80
N PHE A 466 0.96 6.43 34.75
CA PHE A 466 -0.40 5.91 34.59
C PHE A 466 -0.36 4.66 33.71
N ILE A 467 -0.81 3.52 34.23
CA ILE A 467 -0.72 2.24 33.53
C ILE A 467 -1.93 2.10 32.61
N VAL A 468 -1.69 1.99 31.29
CA VAL A 468 -2.74 1.74 30.30
C VAL A 468 -2.96 0.23 30.16
N LYS A 469 -1.86 -0.53 30.11
CA LYS A 469 -1.85 -1.97 29.84
C LYS A 469 -0.68 -2.64 30.55
N GLY A 470 -0.88 -3.91 30.93
CA GLY A 470 0.09 -4.71 31.66
C GLY A 470 -0.08 -4.58 33.18
N TYR A 471 0.69 -5.39 33.91
CA TYR A 471 0.62 -5.45 35.37
C TYR A 471 1.96 -5.09 35.99
N VAL A 472 1.91 -4.28 37.05
CA VAL A 472 3.09 -3.90 37.83
C VAL A 472 3.02 -4.56 39.20
N LEU A 473 4.09 -5.26 39.58
CA LEU A 473 4.27 -5.77 40.92
C LEU A 473 4.92 -4.70 41.80
N ARG A 474 4.21 -4.26 42.84
CA ARG A 474 4.73 -3.39 43.90
C ARG A 474 5.24 -4.24 45.05
N ARG A 475 6.52 -4.11 45.38
CA ARG A 475 7.23 -4.82 46.45
C ARG A 475 7.75 -3.83 47.50
N GLN A 476 7.31 -3.98 48.75
CA GLN A 476 7.72 -3.12 49.86
C GLN A 476 8.28 -3.96 51.02
N ASN A 477 9.45 -3.57 51.52
CA ASN A 477 10.09 -4.23 52.66
C ASN A 477 9.50 -3.69 53.98
N ILE A 478 8.93 -4.58 54.80
CA ILE A 478 8.43 -4.25 56.14
C ILE A 478 9.48 -4.66 57.19
N THR A 479 9.42 -4.04 58.37
CA THR A 479 10.27 -4.39 59.51
C THR A 479 10.16 -5.88 59.87
N LYS A 480 11.32 -6.52 60.08
CA LYS A 480 11.54 -7.99 60.29
C LYS A 480 11.54 -8.87 59.02
N GLY A 481 11.95 -8.34 57.87
CA GLY A 481 12.19 -9.16 56.67
C GLY A 481 10.92 -9.68 55.98
N MET A 482 9.74 -9.25 56.42
CA MET A 482 8.48 -9.49 55.70
C MET A 482 8.40 -8.57 54.49
N VAL A 483 8.13 -9.14 53.33
CA VAL A 483 7.97 -8.40 52.07
C VAL A 483 6.50 -8.42 51.69
N THR A 484 5.91 -7.25 51.49
CA THR A 484 4.55 -7.15 50.95
C THR A 484 4.61 -6.95 49.44
N THR A 485 3.84 -7.77 48.73
CA THR A 485 3.68 -7.69 47.29
C THR A 485 2.24 -7.39 46.94
N THR A 486 2.02 -6.34 46.16
CA THR A 486 0.70 -5.93 45.68
C THR A 486 0.74 -5.81 44.17
N LEU A 487 -0.29 -6.28 43.49
CA LEU A 487 -0.42 -6.17 42.05
C LEU A 487 -1.13 -4.86 41.71
N ILE A 488 -0.58 -4.10 40.78
CA ILE A 488 -1.22 -2.92 40.21
C ILE A 488 -1.73 -3.29 38.83
N GLU A 489 -3.05 -3.18 38.68
CA GLU A 489 -3.78 -3.52 37.47
C GLU A 489 -3.83 -2.33 36.49
N PRO A 490 -4.18 -2.58 35.22
CA PRO A 490 -4.45 -1.52 34.25
C PRO A 490 -5.41 -0.44 34.78
N GLY A 491 -5.05 0.81 34.60
CA GLY A 491 -5.72 1.96 35.20
C GLY A 491 -5.19 2.38 36.55
N GLY A 492 -4.31 1.60 37.17
CA GLY A 492 -3.54 2.04 38.32
C GLY A 492 -2.50 3.11 37.96
N PHE A 493 -1.92 3.73 38.99
CA PHE A 493 -0.87 4.72 38.85
C PHE A 493 0.23 4.53 39.90
N ILE A 494 1.40 5.10 39.63
CA ILE A 494 2.60 5.04 40.47
C ILE A 494 3.17 6.47 40.60
N GLY A 495 3.85 6.77 41.71
CA GLY A 495 4.56 8.03 41.91
C GLY A 495 3.70 9.13 42.54
N ASP A 496 2.63 8.76 43.24
CA ASP A 496 1.71 9.67 43.92
C ASP A 496 2.37 10.48 45.03
N GLU A 497 3.57 10.09 45.47
CA GLU A 497 4.42 10.88 46.36
C GLU A 497 4.68 12.29 45.80
N LEU A 498 4.76 12.44 44.46
CA LEU A 498 4.95 13.73 43.78
C LEU A 498 3.80 14.71 44.00
N ILE A 499 2.57 14.22 44.19
CA ILE A 499 1.43 15.08 44.47
C ILE A 499 1.67 15.86 45.76
N SER A 500 2.10 15.17 46.82
CA SER A 500 2.38 15.81 48.10
C SER A 500 3.58 16.77 48.05
N TRP A 501 4.55 16.46 47.18
CA TRP A 501 5.73 17.30 46.96
C TRP A 501 5.37 18.59 46.20
N CYS A 502 4.60 18.52 45.12
CA CYS A 502 4.18 19.68 44.31
C CYS A 502 3.23 20.64 45.05
N LEU A 503 2.62 20.19 46.14
CA LEU A 503 1.73 21.01 46.99
C LEU A 503 2.45 21.61 48.20
N ARG A 504 3.73 21.26 48.42
CA ARG A 504 4.53 21.73 49.55
C ARG A 504 5.15 23.08 49.23
N MET A 505 4.90 24.09 50.08
CA MET A 505 5.46 25.44 49.94
C MET A 505 6.32 25.85 51.16
N PRO A 506 7.52 26.43 50.94
CA PRO A 506 8.21 26.57 49.66
C PRO A 506 8.60 25.20 49.07
N PHE A 507 8.80 25.15 47.74
CA PHE A 507 9.24 23.93 47.08
C PHE A 507 10.57 23.46 47.67
N VAL A 508 10.69 22.14 47.82
CA VAL A 508 11.93 21.52 48.26
C VAL A 508 12.59 20.94 47.01
N ASP A 509 13.80 21.39 46.67
CA ASP A 509 14.54 20.92 45.47
C ASP A 509 14.82 19.40 45.48
N ARG A 510 14.59 18.73 46.62
CA ARG A 510 14.74 17.29 46.78
C ARG A 510 13.42 16.56 46.47
N PHE A 511 13.46 15.68 45.48
CA PHE A 511 12.37 14.77 45.15
C PHE A 511 12.03 13.80 46.30
N PRO A 512 10.75 13.40 46.42
CA PRO A 512 10.35 12.42 47.41
C PRO A 512 10.94 11.02 47.08
N PRO A 513 11.35 10.24 48.08
CA PRO A 513 11.78 8.86 47.86
C PRO A 513 10.58 7.95 47.57
N SER A 514 10.76 6.98 46.67
CA SER A 514 9.75 5.97 46.35
C SER A 514 9.44 5.09 47.56
N SER A 515 8.16 4.87 47.83
CA SER A 515 7.70 4.05 48.95
C SER A 515 7.90 2.54 48.76
N ALA A 516 8.13 2.09 47.53
CA ALA A 516 8.25 0.67 47.18
C ALA A 516 9.07 0.48 45.89
N THR A 517 9.42 -0.78 45.60
CA THR A 517 9.99 -1.18 44.31
C THR A 517 8.88 -1.64 43.38
N PHE A 518 8.83 -1.11 42.17
CA PHE A 518 7.82 -1.40 41.17
C PHE A 518 8.46 -2.13 39.97
N THR A 519 8.03 -3.36 39.70
CA THR A 519 8.59 -4.22 38.65
C THR A 519 7.53 -4.68 37.66
N CYS A 520 7.84 -4.61 36.37
CA CYS A 520 6.94 -4.99 35.29
C CYS A 520 6.80 -6.52 35.24
N LEU A 521 5.57 -7.07 35.36
CA LEU A 521 5.34 -8.51 35.14
C LEU A 521 5.15 -8.84 33.66
N ASP A 522 4.53 -7.91 32.95
CA ASP A 522 4.28 -7.94 31.51
C ASP A 522 4.85 -6.65 30.88
N PRO A 523 5.01 -6.61 29.54
CA PRO A 523 5.32 -5.37 28.84
C PRO A 523 4.21 -4.34 29.09
N ILE A 524 4.59 -3.15 29.54
CA ILE A 524 3.67 -2.11 29.97
C ILE A 524 3.65 -0.97 28.97
N GLU A 525 2.44 -0.55 28.62
CA GLU A 525 2.15 0.71 27.94
C GLU A 525 1.59 1.66 29.00
N ALA A 526 2.19 2.84 29.13
CA ALA A 526 1.86 3.79 30.18
C ALA A 526 1.99 5.24 29.71
N TYR A 527 1.38 6.16 30.43
CA TYR A 527 1.62 7.60 30.28
C TYR A 527 2.43 8.11 31.48
N GLY A 528 3.48 8.88 31.22
CA GLY A 528 4.27 9.56 32.23
C GLY A 528 3.89 11.04 32.34
N LEU A 529 3.77 11.55 33.56
CA LEU A 529 3.72 12.98 33.85
C LEU A 529 4.95 13.34 34.68
N ASP A 530 5.88 14.07 34.07
CA ASP A 530 7.11 14.48 34.73
C ASP A 530 6.84 15.54 35.82
N SER A 531 7.69 15.55 36.84
CA SER A 531 7.56 16.40 38.03
C SER A 531 7.60 17.91 37.73
N ASP A 532 8.39 18.34 36.75
CA ASP A 532 8.46 19.72 36.28
C ASP A 532 7.12 20.19 35.68
N GLN A 533 6.47 19.33 34.90
CA GLN A 533 5.16 19.59 34.32
C GLN A 533 4.07 19.64 35.39
N LEU A 534 4.10 18.72 36.34
CA LEU A 534 3.17 18.73 37.47
C LEU A 534 3.36 19.99 38.33
N GLN A 535 4.61 20.38 38.60
CA GLN A 535 4.95 21.61 39.33
C GLN A 535 4.45 22.86 38.60
N TYR A 536 4.61 22.92 37.27
CA TYR A 536 4.07 24.00 36.47
C TYR A 536 2.56 24.12 36.62
N ILE A 537 1.82 23.01 36.54
CA ILE A 537 0.35 22.99 36.66
C ILE A 537 -0.08 23.43 38.06
N THR A 538 0.55 22.89 39.12
CA THR A 538 0.18 23.26 40.50
C THR A 538 0.49 24.71 40.80
N ASN A 539 1.57 25.27 40.23
CA ASN A 539 1.91 26.68 40.38
C ASN A 539 0.98 27.59 39.57
N HIS A 540 0.62 27.20 38.34
CA HIS A 540 -0.25 27.98 37.46
C HIS A 540 -1.70 28.05 37.99
N PHE A 541 -2.23 26.92 38.48
CA PHE A 541 -3.58 26.83 39.06
C PHE A 541 -3.57 26.83 40.59
N ARG A 542 -2.65 27.59 41.19
CA ARG A 542 -2.39 27.57 42.64
C ARG A 542 -3.65 27.77 43.50
N TYR A 543 -4.57 28.64 43.08
CA TYR A 543 -5.79 28.92 43.83
C TYR A 543 -6.68 27.67 43.98
N THR A 544 -6.78 26.83 42.94
CA THR A 544 -7.59 25.61 42.96
C THR A 544 -6.99 24.58 43.91
N PHE A 545 -5.67 24.42 43.87
CA PHE A 545 -4.95 23.46 44.72
C PHE A 545 -4.90 23.88 46.20
N LEU A 546 -5.10 25.16 46.52
CA LEU A 546 -5.19 25.67 47.90
C LEU A 546 -6.60 25.59 48.51
N ARG A 547 -7.63 25.20 47.73
CA ARG A 547 -9.01 25.07 48.23
C ARG A 547 -9.08 24.04 49.37
N GLY A 548 -9.80 24.37 50.44
CA GLY A 548 -9.86 23.56 51.68
C GLY A 548 -10.30 22.10 51.49
N GLU A 549 -11.22 21.84 50.56
CA GLU A 549 -11.67 20.47 50.24
C GLU A 549 -10.56 19.62 49.62
N LEU A 550 -9.79 20.22 48.70
CA LEU A 550 -8.66 19.57 48.06
C LEU A 550 -7.52 19.34 49.06
N LYS A 551 -7.33 20.28 49.98
CA LYS A 551 -6.42 20.16 51.13
C LYS A 551 -6.77 18.99 52.04
N TYR A 552 -8.07 18.75 52.27
CA TYR A 552 -8.53 17.60 53.06
C TYR A 552 -8.27 16.27 52.31
N LYS A 553 -8.65 16.18 51.03
CA LYS A 553 -8.43 14.96 50.24
C LYS A 553 -6.94 14.63 50.09
N THR A 554 -6.09 15.62 49.83
CA THR A 554 -4.64 15.43 49.75
C THR A 554 -4.06 14.88 51.04
N ARG A 555 -4.47 15.39 52.21
CA ARG A 555 -4.10 14.80 53.51
C ARG A 555 -4.64 13.38 53.68
N TYR A 556 -5.90 13.14 53.31
CA TYR A 556 -6.53 11.83 53.44
C TYR A 556 -5.84 10.75 52.60
N TYR A 557 -5.40 11.07 51.38
CA TYR A 557 -4.71 10.14 50.48
C TYR A 557 -3.19 10.11 50.66
N SER A 558 -2.59 11.08 51.34
CA SER A 558 -1.15 11.10 51.59
C SER A 558 -0.71 9.95 52.51
N SER A 559 0.24 9.14 52.03
CA SER A 559 0.87 8.06 52.81
C SER A 559 1.48 8.55 54.13
N ASN A 560 2.08 9.75 54.14
CA ASN A 560 2.68 10.35 55.33
C ASN A 560 1.62 10.70 56.39
N TRP A 561 0.51 11.30 55.97
CA TRP A 561 -0.60 11.65 56.87
C TRP A 561 -1.34 10.41 57.40
N ARG A 562 -1.53 9.39 56.55
CA ARG A 562 -2.09 8.09 56.97
C ARG A 562 -1.20 7.40 58.00
N SER A 563 0.11 7.39 57.76
CA SER A 563 1.09 6.81 58.69
C SER A 563 1.09 7.57 60.02
N TRP A 564 1.07 8.90 59.98
CA TRP A 564 0.96 9.74 61.16
C TRP A 564 -0.33 9.49 61.95
N ALA A 565 -1.48 9.42 61.27
CA ALA A 565 -2.77 9.13 61.89
C ALA A 565 -2.78 7.74 62.52
N ALA A 566 -2.28 6.72 61.82
CA ALA A 566 -2.18 5.36 62.33
C ALA A 566 -1.33 5.28 63.61
N VAL A 567 -0.17 5.94 63.62
CA VAL A 567 0.70 6.02 64.81
C VAL A 567 -0.05 6.69 65.98
N ASN A 568 -0.71 7.83 65.75
CA ASN A 568 -1.45 8.54 66.80
C ASN A 568 -2.64 7.73 67.34
N ILE A 569 -3.40 7.06 66.47
CA ILE A 569 -4.51 6.18 66.87
C ILE A 569 -3.98 5.01 67.69
N GLN A 570 -2.90 4.36 67.25
CA GLN A 570 -2.26 3.27 67.99
C GLN A 570 -1.79 3.72 69.38
N PHE A 571 -1.24 4.94 69.49
CA PHE A 571 -0.86 5.53 70.77
C PHE A 571 -2.04 5.82 71.68
N ALA A 572 -3.08 6.46 71.15
CA ALA A 572 -4.29 6.77 71.91
C ALA A 572 -4.97 5.50 72.42
N TRP A 573 -5.08 4.48 71.57
CA TRP A 573 -5.65 3.18 71.92
C TRP A 573 -4.85 2.46 73.02
N ARG A 574 -3.52 2.46 72.95
CA ARG A 574 -2.67 1.87 73.99
C ARG A 574 -2.77 2.62 75.33
N ARG A 575 -2.83 3.95 75.31
CA ARG A 575 -3.06 4.76 76.52
C ARG A 575 -4.44 4.49 77.13
N TYR A 576 -5.47 4.36 76.29
CA TYR A 576 -6.80 3.97 76.73
C TYR A 576 -6.79 2.59 77.40
N LEU A 577 -6.20 1.58 76.75
CA LEU A 577 -6.02 0.23 77.30
C LEU A 577 -5.28 0.23 78.64
N GLN A 578 -4.22 1.02 78.80
CA GLN A 578 -3.50 1.16 80.06
C GLN A 578 -4.37 1.75 81.17
N ARG A 579 -5.25 2.72 80.85
CA ARG A 579 -6.16 3.35 81.82
C ARG A 579 -7.32 2.44 82.20
N THR A 580 -7.91 1.71 81.24
CA THR A 580 -9.07 0.85 81.50
C THR A 580 -8.71 -0.54 82.02
N ARG A 581 -7.48 -1.02 81.79
CA ARG A 581 -6.97 -2.29 82.37
C ARG A 581 -6.11 -2.09 83.62
N GLY A 582 -5.86 -0.84 84.01
CA GLY A 582 -5.10 -0.47 85.20
C GLY A 582 -5.90 -0.61 86.50
N ASN A 583 -6.27 -1.84 86.86
CA ASN A 583 -6.30 -2.31 88.25
C ASN A 583 -6.41 -3.84 88.42
N SER A 584 -6.05 -4.65 87.41
CA SER A 584 -5.87 -6.10 87.64
C SER A 584 -4.71 -6.67 86.84
N MET A 585 -3.86 -7.39 87.57
CA MET A 585 -2.71 -8.20 87.16
C MET A 585 -1.37 -7.49 87.03
N ASN A 586 -0.63 -7.61 88.12
CA ASN A 586 0.82 -7.57 88.19
C ASN A 586 1.40 -8.86 87.56
N ARG A 587 2.55 -8.72 86.88
CA ARG A 587 3.50 -9.71 86.33
C ARG A 587 3.17 -10.47 85.03
N GLY A 588 4.06 -10.25 84.06
CA GLY A 588 4.25 -11.06 82.86
C GLY A 588 5.37 -10.49 81.98
N THR A 589 6.62 -10.82 82.32
CA THR A 589 7.82 -10.57 81.50
C THR A 589 7.69 -11.21 80.12
N GLY A 590 7.88 -10.44 79.06
CA GLY A 590 8.06 -10.97 77.70
C GLY A 590 7.68 -10.01 76.58
N ASN A 591 8.68 -9.47 75.87
CA ASN A 591 8.59 -8.82 74.55
C ASN A 591 7.87 -7.46 74.39
N GLY A 592 7.16 -6.93 75.40
CA GLY A 592 6.45 -5.64 75.28
C GLY A 592 7.34 -4.41 75.10
N GLY A 593 8.53 -4.39 75.72
CA GLY A 593 9.42 -3.23 75.79
C GLY A 593 9.96 -2.74 74.44
N SER A 594 10.31 -3.64 73.53
CA SER A 594 10.88 -3.26 72.22
C SER A 594 9.85 -2.60 71.30
N SER A 595 8.60 -3.07 71.33
CA SER A 595 7.52 -2.50 70.51
C SER A 595 7.11 -1.12 71.04
N ASP A 596 7.06 -0.97 72.36
CA ASP A 596 6.65 0.27 73.02
C ASP A 596 7.74 1.33 72.92
N GLN A 597 9.02 0.93 72.97
CA GLN A 597 10.16 1.80 72.76
C GLN A 597 10.28 2.23 71.28
N LYS A 598 10.06 1.34 70.31
CA LYS A 598 9.97 1.70 68.88
C LYS A 598 8.81 2.62 68.59
N LEU A 599 7.62 2.33 69.13
CA LEU A 599 6.50 3.24 69.03
C LEU A 599 6.85 4.57 69.65
N ARG A 600 7.46 4.64 70.85
CA ARG A 600 7.90 5.91 71.47
C ARG A 600 8.92 6.65 70.62
N HIS A 601 9.78 5.95 69.90
CA HIS A 601 10.70 6.53 68.93
C HIS A 601 9.97 7.08 67.70
N TYR A 602 9.03 6.33 67.14
CA TYR A 602 8.15 6.81 66.07
C TYR A 602 7.25 7.95 66.55
N ALA A 603 6.75 7.94 67.78
CA ALA A 603 6.04 9.05 68.41
C ALA A 603 6.95 10.24 68.63
N ALA A 604 8.20 10.06 69.06
CA ALA A 604 9.13 11.17 69.16
C ALA A 604 9.41 11.76 67.76
N MET A 605 9.41 10.94 66.70
CA MET A 605 9.60 11.37 65.32
C MET A 605 8.35 12.02 64.69
N PHE A 606 7.15 11.50 64.97
CA PHE A 606 5.87 11.90 64.37
C PHE A 606 5.03 12.84 65.25
N MET A 607 5.17 12.80 66.57
CA MET A 607 4.54 13.77 67.49
C MET A 607 5.37 15.03 67.69
N SER A 608 6.70 15.00 67.50
CA SER A 608 7.51 16.25 67.48
C SER A 608 7.32 17.06 66.20
N LEU A 609 6.90 16.41 65.12
CA LEU A 609 6.62 17.02 63.83
C LEU A 609 5.27 16.49 63.33
N ARG A 610 4.17 17.20 63.64
CA ARG A 610 2.96 17.15 62.79
C ARG A 610 3.47 17.25 61.35
N PRO A 611 3.03 16.39 60.39
CA PRO A 611 3.46 16.51 59.01
C PRO A 611 3.20 17.96 58.62
N LYS A 612 4.27 18.72 58.39
CA LYS A 612 4.14 20.18 58.31
C LYS A 612 3.18 20.45 57.17
N ASP A 613 2.04 21.03 57.50
CA ASP A 613 1.11 21.63 56.55
C ASP A 613 1.81 22.84 55.95
N HIS A 614 2.75 22.60 55.05
CA HIS A 614 3.42 23.63 54.24
C HIS A 614 2.47 24.16 53.14
N LEU A 615 1.17 24.13 53.41
CA LEU A 615 0.09 24.57 52.53
C LEU A 615 -0.42 25.95 53.00
N TYR A 616 0.50 26.79 53.47
CA TYR A 616 0.26 28.19 53.83
C TYR A 616 0.81 29.08 52.74
#